data_AF-A0A6B9G6N8-F1
#
_entry.id   AF-A0A6B9G6N8-F1
#
_cell.length_a   1.000
_cell.length_b   1.000
_cell.length_c   1.000
_cell.angle_alpha   90.00
_cell.angle_beta   90.00
_cell.angle_gamma   90.00
#
_symmetry.space_group_name_H-M   'P 1'
#
loop_
_entity.id
_entity.type
_entity.pdbx_description
1 polymer ?
#
loop_
_entity_poly.entity_id
_entity_poly.type
_entity_poly.pdbx_seq_one_letter_code
_entity_poly.pdbx_strand_id
1 'polypeptide(L)' 'MLMTIRCSRCGCVRFFYTLPGTRQTRQQSHHGACCAECQKPLSLRDVILPVSRPHSPAFTKAE' A
#
# COMPACT_ATOMS: atom_id res chain seq x y z
N MET A 1 1.29 -14.49 6.54
CA MET A 1 1.02 -13.03 6.62
C MET A 1 0.82 -12.51 5.20
N LEU A 2 -0.31 -11.87 4.90
CA LEU A 2 -0.57 -11.26 3.60
C LEU A 2 -0.38 -9.75 3.74
N MET A 3 0.51 -9.16 2.94
CA MET A 3 0.59 -7.72 2.76
C MET A 3 -0.14 -7.36 1.47
N THR A 4 -0.99 -6.35 1.52
CA THR A 4 -1.69 -5.86 0.34
C THR A 4 -1.37 -4.39 0.11
N ILE A 5 -1.31 -3.97 -1.15
CA ILE A 5 -1.05 -2.58 -1.50
C ILE A 5 -2.39 -1.96 -1.93
N ARG A 6 -2.76 -0.85 -1.31
CA ARG A 6 -3.96 -0.08 -1.62
C ARG A 6 -3.64 1.40 -1.59
N CYS A 7 -3.96 2.11 -2.67
CA CYS A 7 -3.73 3.55 -2.73
C CYS A 7 -4.50 4.27 -1.62
N SER A 8 -3.80 4.94 -0.72
CA SER A 8 -4.34 5.79 0.35
C SER A 8 -5.12 6.99 -0.14
N ARG A 9 -4.96 7.40 -1.42
CA ARG A 9 -5.67 8.56 -1.99
C ARG A 9 -7.02 8.17 -2.61
N CYS A 10 -7.08 7.10 -3.40
CA CYS A 10 -8.29 6.71 -4.13
C CYS A 10 -8.79 5.29 -3.85
N GLY A 11 -8.08 4.51 -3.04
CA GLY A 11 -8.45 3.14 -2.69
C GLY A 11 -8.18 2.09 -3.77
N CYS A 12 -7.65 2.45 -4.93
CA CYS A 12 -7.33 1.53 -6.01
C CYS A 12 -6.21 0.56 -5.63
N VAL A 13 -6.33 -0.70 -6.06
CA VAL A 13 -5.35 -1.78 -5.82
C VAL A 13 -4.43 -2.05 -7.00
N ARG A 14 -4.65 -1.36 -8.13
CA ARG A 14 -3.85 -1.50 -9.36
C ARG A 14 -2.76 -0.44 -9.42
N PHE A 15 -1.60 -0.81 -9.93
CA PHE A 15 -0.46 0.07 -10.09
C PHE A 15 0.35 -0.26 -11.34
N PHE A 16 1.16 0.70 -11.79
CA PHE A 16 2.14 0.55 -12.87
C PHE A 16 3.51 1.06 -12.39
N TYR A 17 4.59 0.59 -13.01
CA TYR A 17 5.93 1.06 -12.69
C TYR A 17 6.35 2.16 -13.67
N THR A 18 6.89 3.26 -13.14
CA THR A 18 7.56 4.27 -13.95
C THR A 18 8.99 3.81 -14.23
N LEU A 19 9.40 3.86 -15.50
CA LEU A 19 10.75 3.53 -15.93
C LEU A 19 11.60 4.80 -16.11
N PRO A 20 12.93 4.73 -15.90
CA PRO A 20 13.82 5.84 -16.21
C PRO A 20 13.87 6.09 -17.73
N GLY A 21 13.82 7.35 -18.16
CA GLY A 21 14.10 7.75 -19.54
C GLY A 21 12.88 7.95 -20.46
N THR A 22 11.67 7.59 -20.04
CA THR A 22 10.45 7.96 -20.79
C THR A 22 10.06 9.40 -20.47
N ARG A 23 10.31 10.32 -21.40
CA ARG A 23 9.81 11.70 -21.35
C ARG A 23 8.32 11.70 -21.03
N GLN A 24 7.88 12.25 -19.88
CA GLN A 24 6.73 13.17 -19.83
C GLN A 24 6.43 13.77 -18.45
N THR A 25 6.53 15.11 -18.38
CA THR A 25 5.83 15.99 -17.44
C THR A 25 6.33 16.04 -15.97
N ARG A 26 6.21 17.24 -15.40
CA ARG A 26 6.79 17.76 -14.14
C ARG A 26 6.56 16.94 -12.85
N GLN A 27 5.86 15.81 -12.89
CA GLN A 27 5.61 14.93 -11.73
C GLN A 27 6.54 13.70 -11.66
N GLN A 28 7.39 13.47 -12.66
CA GLN A 28 8.07 12.18 -12.88
C GLN A 28 9.54 12.08 -12.42
N SER A 29 9.95 12.76 -11.33
CA SER A 29 11.22 12.40 -10.67
C SER A 29 11.10 11.09 -9.86
N HIS A 30 9.87 10.61 -9.65
CA HIS A 30 9.64 9.36 -8.96
C HIS A 30 9.82 8.15 -9.89
N HIS A 31 10.84 7.34 -9.59
CA HIS A 31 11.00 6.00 -10.12
C HIS A 31 10.37 5.01 -9.14
N GLY A 32 9.36 4.27 -9.58
CA GLY A 32 8.67 3.32 -8.71
C GLY A 32 7.24 3.02 -9.14
N ALA A 33 6.47 2.43 -8.22
CA ALA A 33 5.08 2.08 -8.46
C ALA A 33 4.18 3.31 -8.28
N CYS A 34 3.31 3.57 -9.26
CA CYS A 34 2.29 4.59 -9.22
C CYS A 34 0.89 3.97 -9.29
N CYS A 35 -0.08 4.60 -8.62
CA CYS A 35 -1.47 4.17 -8.70
C CYS A 35 -1.99 4.26 -10.15
N ALA A 36 -2.63 3.19 -10.65
CA ALA A 36 -3.16 3.18 -12.01
C ALA A 36 -4.35 4.12 -12.24
N GLU A 37 -4.99 4.59 -11.15
CA GLU A 37 -6.16 5.46 -11.20
C GLU A 37 -5.77 6.94 -11.03
N CYS A 38 -5.25 7.30 -9.85
CA CYS A 38 -4.95 8.69 -9.52
C CYS A 38 -3.50 9.09 -9.82
N GLN A 39 -2.69 8.18 -10.38
CA GLN A 39 -1.29 8.39 -10.77
C GLN A 39 -0.35 8.85 -9.64
N LYS A 40 -0.82 8.84 -8.39
CA LYS A 40 0.00 9.15 -7.21
C LYS A 40 1.13 8.11 -7.08
N PRO A 41 2.38 8.52 -6.85
CA PRO A 41 3.44 7.66 -6.33
C PRO A 41 2.98 6.86 -5.11
N LEU A 42 3.18 5.55 -5.14
CA LEU A 42 2.91 4.69 -3.98
C LEU A 42 4.05 4.81 -2.96
N SER A 43 3.70 4.78 -1.69
CA SER A 43 4.65 4.80 -0.57
C SER A 43 4.27 3.77 0.49
N LEU A 44 5.07 3.66 1.56
CA LEU A 44 4.80 2.72 2.66
C LEU A 44 3.41 2.91 3.31
N ARG A 45 2.81 4.10 3.19
CA ARG A 45 1.44 4.36 3.68
C ARG A 45 0.37 3.61 2.89
N ASP A 46 0.70 3.18 1.67
CA ASP A 46 -0.19 2.43 0.80
C ASP A 46 -0.09 0.90 1.07
N VAL A 47 0.79 0.47 1.99
CA VAL A 47 0.91 -0.93 2.42
C VAL A 47 -0.03 -1.19 3.58
N ILE A 48 -1.00 -2.08 3.37
CA ILE A 48 -1.87 -2.59 4.43
C ILE A 48 -1.17 -3.81 5.04
N LEU A 49 -0.66 -3.60 6.26
CA LEU A 49 -0.11 -4.67 7.08
C LEU A 49 -1.26 -5.52 7.63
N PRO A 50 -1.09 -6.85 7.71
CA PRO A 50 -2.05 -7.70 8.39
C PRO A 50 -2.12 -7.27 9.86
N VAL A 51 -3.33 -7.01 10.36
CA VAL A 51 -3.55 -6.79 11.78
C VAL A 51 -3.12 -8.07 12.49
N SER A 52 -2.04 -7.99 13.27
CA SER A 52 -1.71 -9.03 14.25
C SER A 52 -2.95 -9.19 15.13
N ARG A 53 -3.67 -10.30 14.99
CA ARG A 53 -4.79 -10.59 15.89
C ARG A 53 -4.21 -10.50 17.31
N PRO A 54 -4.73 -9.64 18.21
CA PRO A 54 -4.34 -9.74 19.59
C PRO A 54 -4.75 -11.14 20.04
N HIS A 55 -3.78 -11.93 20.52
CA HIS A 55 -4.04 -13.16 21.23
C HIS A 55 -5.07 -12.83 22.32
N SER A 56 -6.30 -13.34 22.20
CA SER A 56 -7.27 -13.25 23.27
C SER A 56 -6.71 -14.04 24.46
N PRO A 57 -6.43 -13.43 25.63
CA PRO A 57 -6.19 -14.22 26.82
C PRO A 57 -7.51 -14.90 27.15
N ALA A 58 -7.55 -16.22 27.03
CA ALA A 58 -8.66 -17.02 27.54
C ALA A 58 -8.73 -16.78 29.06
N PHE A 59 -9.67 -15.97 29.50
CA PHE A 59 -10.06 -15.92 30.91
C PHE A 59 -10.71 -17.27 31.25
N THR A 60 -9.93 -18.23 31.72
CA THR A 60 -10.47 -19.33 32.51
C THR A 60 -10.85 -18.77 33.87
N LYS A 61 -12.15 -18.65 34.14
CA LYS A 61 -12.67 -18.59 35.51
C LYS A 61 -12.22 -19.87 36.21
N ALA A 62 -11.49 -19.75 37.31
CA ALA A 62 -11.40 -20.79 38.32
C ALA A 62 -12.36 -20.40 39.45
N GLU A 63 -13.24 -21.33 39.78
CA GLU A 63 -14.11 -21.33 40.97
C GLU A 63 -13.30 -21.37 42.27
#